data_AF-A0A4Q4TJT5-F1
#
_entry.id   AF-A0A4Q4TJT5-F1
#
_cell.length_a   1.000
_cell.length_b   1.000
_cell.length_c   1.000
_cell.angle_alpha   90.00
_cell.angle_beta   90.00
_cell.angle_gamma   90.00
#
_symmetry.space_group_name_H-M   'P 1'
#
loop_
_entity.id
_entity.type
_entity.pdbx_description
1 polymer ?
#
loop_
_entity_poly.entity_id
_entity_poly.type
_entity_poly.pdbx_seq_one_letter_code
_entity_poly.pdbx_strand_id
1 'polypeptide(L)'
;MKHTICKYCDTLLVEGDTSTSFVENQSKGGKKPWADVLVVKCNTCGGLKRFPVQAPRQKRRPIREAESKKKAEDDAAAPAQVD
;
A
#
# COMPACT_ATOMS: atom_id res chain seq x y z
N MET A 1 -1.11 13.92 15.75
CA MET A 1 0.17 14.36 15.11
C MET A 1 1.01 13.20 14.54
N LYS A 2 0.46 12.05 14.14
CA LYS A 2 1.27 10.87 13.71
C LYS A 2 1.89 11.01 12.29
N HIS A 3 1.25 11.81 11.44
CA HIS A 3 1.62 11.96 10.03
C HIS A 3 2.44 13.24 9.77
N THR A 4 2.36 14.21 10.66
CA THR A 4 2.93 15.57 10.50
C THR A 4 4.30 15.75 11.14
N ILE A 5 4.90 14.68 11.69
CA ILE A 5 6.24 14.72 12.33
C ILE A 5 7.12 13.68 11.62
N CYS A 6 8.36 14.02 11.29
CA CYS A 6 9.31 13.08 10.70
C CYS A 6 9.62 11.95 11.70
N LYS A 7 9.55 10.69 11.26
CA LYS A 7 9.83 9.55 12.16
C LYS A 7 11.33 9.34 12.46
N TYR A 8 12.20 10.10 11.80
CA TYR A 8 13.65 9.92 11.83
C TYR A 8 14.37 11.03 12.62
N CYS A 9 13.92 12.28 12.48
CA CYS A 9 14.58 13.45 13.07
C CYS A 9 13.60 14.38 13.78
N ASP A 10 12.35 13.94 13.98
CA ASP A 10 11.28 14.66 14.69
C ASP A 10 10.91 16.06 14.15
N THR A 11 11.43 16.45 12.99
CA THR A 11 11.04 17.69 12.31
C THR A 11 9.56 17.68 11.95
N LEU A 12 8.85 18.78 12.23
CA LEU A 12 7.49 18.99 11.73
C LEU A 12 7.50 19.02 10.19
N LEU A 13 6.67 18.20 9.57
CA LEU A 13 6.51 18.10 8.12
C LEU A 13 5.46 19.10 7.65
N VAL A 14 5.92 20.23 7.15
CA VAL A 14 5.13 21.29 6.54
C VAL A 14 5.31 21.16 5.03
N GLU A 15 4.22 21.03 4.29
CA GLU A 15 4.26 20.83 2.85
C GLU A 15 4.78 22.09 2.13
N GLY A 16 5.73 21.90 1.21
CA GLY A 16 6.37 22.98 0.48
C GLY A 16 7.55 23.65 1.20
N ASP A 17 7.71 23.42 2.51
CA ASP A 17 8.80 23.95 3.32
C ASP A 17 9.75 22.81 3.77
N THR A 18 9.43 22.20 4.90
CA THR A 18 10.24 21.11 5.48
C THR A 18 9.93 19.72 4.91
N SER A 19 8.97 19.62 3.98
CA SER A 19 8.62 18.37 3.31
C SER A 19 8.09 18.54 1.89
N THR A 20 8.26 17.49 1.09
CA THR A 20 7.71 17.37 -0.28
C THR A 20 6.91 16.08 -0.43
N SER A 21 5.68 16.20 -0.92
CA SER A 21 4.79 15.07 -1.24
C SER A 21 4.86 14.71 -2.72
N PHE A 22 4.79 13.42 -3.04
CA PHE A 22 4.49 12.95 -4.40
C PHE A 22 3.88 11.55 -4.37
N VAL A 23 3.18 11.16 -5.44
CA VAL A 23 2.66 9.81 -5.60
C VAL A 23 3.65 8.98 -6.39
N GLU A 24 3.97 7.79 -5.88
CA GLU A 24 4.83 6.81 -6.52
C GLU A 24 4.04 5.51 -6.75
N ASN A 25 4.13 4.94 -7.95
CA ASN A 25 3.58 3.63 -8.27
C ASN A 25 4.66 2.72 -8.87
N GLN A 26 5.25 1.86 -8.02
CA GLN A 26 6.31 0.93 -8.41
C GLN A 26 5.79 -0.39 -9.01
N SER A 27 4.49 -0.49 -9.31
CA SER A 27 3.98 -1.66 -10.01
C SER A 27 4.52 -1.73 -11.45
N LYS A 28 4.32 -2.87 -12.12
CA LYS A 28 4.85 -3.17 -13.47
C LYS A 28 4.37 -2.13 -14.50
N GLY A 29 5.15 -1.05 -14.66
CA GLY A 29 4.81 0.12 -15.48
C GLY A 29 3.71 1.01 -14.91
N GLY A 30 3.49 1.04 -13.59
CA GLY A 30 2.43 1.85 -12.97
C GLY A 30 1.00 1.41 -13.27
N LYS A 31 0.81 0.20 -13.83
CA LYS A 31 -0.49 -0.27 -14.35
C LYS A 31 -1.51 -0.66 -13.27
N LYS A 32 -1.08 -0.82 -12.02
CA LYS A 32 -1.96 -1.23 -10.92
C LYS A 32 -2.34 0.02 -10.10
N PRO A 33 -3.53 0.60 -10.27
CA PRO A 33 -3.91 1.84 -9.58
C PRO A 33 -3.93 1.66 -8.05
N TRP A 34 -4.30 0.48 -7.55
CA TRP A 34 -4.25 0.15 -6.12
C TRP A 34 -2.84 0.10 -5.52
N ALA A 35 -1.79 0.22 -6.33
CA ALA A 35 -0.40 0.27 -5.90
C ALA A 35 0.15 1.70 -5.77
N ASP A 36 -0.71 2.73 -5.90
CA ASP A 36 -0.35 4.11 -5.64
C ASP A 36 0.01 4.33 -4.16
N VAL A 37 1.19 4.91 -3.93
CA VAL A 37 1.73 5.23 -2.61
C VAL A 37 2.05 6.72 -2.55
N LEU A 38 1.44 7.43 -1.61
CA LEU A 38 1.83 8.79 -1.26
C LEU A 38 3.14 8.72 -0.47
N VAL A 39 4.17 9.34 -1.04
CA VAL A 39 5.48 9.49 -0.42
C VAL A 39 5.60 10.91 0.11
N VAL A 40 5.88 11.05 1.39
CA VAL A 40 6.23 12.33 2.03
C VAL A 40 7.71 12.28 2.38
N LYS A 41 8.50 13.09 1.67
CA LYS A 41 9.93 13.26 1.89
C LYS A 41 10.17 14.40 2.88
N CYS A 42 10.96 14.14 3.92
CA CYS A 42 11.48 15.19 4.79
C CYS A 42 12.64 15.89 4.08
N ASN A 43 12.57 17.22 3.97
CA ASN A 43 13.62 18.02 3.34
C ASN A 43 14.82 18.25 4.28
N THR A 44 14.64 18.07 5.59
CA THR A 44 15.69 18.21 6.60
C THR A 44 16.63 16.99 6.65
N CYS A 45 16.10 15.77 6.72
CA CYS A 45 16.91 14.55 6.85
C CYS A 45 16.83 13.59 5.65
N GLY A 46 16.00 13.89 4.64
CA GLY A 46 15.78 13.03 3.47
C GLY A 46 14.89 11.81 3.71
N GLY A 47 14.44 11.58 4.94
CA GLY A 47 13.64 10.41 5.31
C GLY A 47 12.28 10.37 4.59
N LEU A 48 11.83 9.17 4.24
CA LEU A 48 10.57 8.97 3.50
C LEU A 48 9.51 8.31 4.39
N LYS A 49 8.30 8.88 4.40
CA LYS A 49 7.08 8.23 4.87
C LYS A 49 6.23 7.81 3.68
N ARG A 50 5.65 6.61 3.74
CA ARG A 50 4.89 5.99 2.64
C ARG A 50 3.49 5.62 3.11
N PHE A 51 2.47 6.03 2.38
CA PHE A 51 1.07 5.78 2.70
C PHE A 51 0.33 5.22 1.47
N PRO A 52 -0.29 4.03 1.56
CA PRO A 52 -1.13 3.53 0.47
C PRO A 52 -2.31 4.47 0.23
N VAL A 53 -2.59 4.84 -1.03
CA VAL A 53 -3.65 5.80 -1.38
C VAL A 53 -4.91 5.08 -1.84
N GLN A 54 -4.79 4.19 -2.82
CA GLN A 54 -5.91 3.49 -3.44
C GLN A 54 -6.02 2.01 -3.04
N ALA A 55 -5.19 1.55 -2.11
CA ALA A 55 -5.23 0.17 -1.68
C ALA A 55 -6.50 -0.10 -0.84
N PRO A 56 -7.33 -1.10 -1.20
CA PRO A 56 -8.47 -1.47 -0.39
C PRO A 56 -7.99 -1.93 0.98
N ARG A 57 -8.77 -1.61 2.02
CA ARG A 57 -8.46 -2.03 3.38
C ARG A 57 -8.41 -3.56 3.44
N GLN A 58 -7.30 -4.09 3.94
CA GLN A 58 -7.15 -5.53 4.11
C GLN A 58 -8.25 -6.08 5.03
N LYS A 59 -8.96 -7.11 4.57
CA LYS A 59 -9.99 -7.80 5.36
C LYS A 59 -9.39 -8.43 6.62
N ARG A 60 -10.23 -8.63 7.64
CA ARG A 60 -9.81 -9.29 8.90
C ARG A 60 -9.41 -10.75 8.64
N ARG A 61 -8.52 -11.29 9.48
CA ARG A 61 -8.00 -12.66 9.38
C ARG A 61 -9.07 -13.74 9.13
N PRO A 62 -10.16 -13.85 9.93
CA PRO A 62 -11.14 -14.93 9.72
C PRO A 62 -11.84 -14.85 8.35
N ILE A 63 -12.07 -13.65 7.82
CA ILE A 63 -12.67 -13.47 6.50
C ILE A 63 -11.70 -13.94 5.40
N ARG A 64 -10.42 -13.57 5.52
CA ARG A 64 -9.39 -13.99 4.55
C ARG A 64 -9.18 -15.51 4.58
N GLU A 65 -9.18 -16.13 5.76
CA GLU A 65 -9.04 -17.58 5.91
C GLU A 65 -10.22 -18.32 5.28
N ALA A 66 -11.45 -17.85 5.51
CA ALA A 66 -12.65 -18.41 4.90
C ALA A 66 -12.64 -18.27 3.35
N GLU A 67 -12.27 -17.10 2.82
CA GLU A 67 -12.12 -16.88 1.37
C GLU A 67 -11.04 -17.78 0.76
N SER A 68 -9.93 -17.99 1.47
CA SER A 68 -8.86 -18.89 1.03
C SER A 68 -9.31 -20.35 0.98
N LYS A 69 -10.06 -20.81 1.98
CA LYS A 69 -10.62 -22.16 2.04
C LYS A 69 -11.66 -22.39 0.94
N LYS A 70 -12.57 -21.44 0.76
CA LYS A 70 -13.58 -21.49 -0.30
C LYS A 70 -12.93 -21.55 -1.69
N LYS A 71 -11.94 -20.69 -1.94
CA LYS A 71 -11.19 -20.71 -3.21
C LYS A 71 -10.48 -22.05 -3.45
N ALA A 72 -9.89 -22.66 -2.41
CA ALA A 72 -9.26 -23.98 -2.53
C ALA A 72 -10.27 -25.11 -2.80
N GLU A 73 -11.47 -25.04 -2.23
CA GLU A 73 -12.58 -25.97 -2.49
C GLU A 73 -13.10 -25.81 -3.94
N ASP A 74 -13.29 -24.56 -4.40
CA ASP A 74 -13.70 -24.25 -5.77
C ASP A 74 -12.64 -24.70 -6.81
N ASP A 75 -11.36 -24.46 -6.54
CA ASP A 75 -10.24 -24.89 -7.41
C ASP A 75 -10.10 -26.43 -7.45
N ALA A 76 -10.44 -27.14 -6.37
CA ALA A 76 -10.41 -28.62 -6.32
C ALA A 76 -11.61 -29.30 -7.02
N ALA A 77 -12.71 -28.57 -7.23
CA ALA A 77 -13.93 -29.06 -7.88
C ALA A 77 -13.96 -28.84 -9.40
N ALA A 78 -12.97 -28.16 -9.99
CA ALA A 78 -12.89 -27.92 -11.43
C ALA A 78 -12.57 -29.22 -12.20
N PRO A 79 -13.42 -29.70 -13.13
CA PRO A 79 -13.13 -30.90 -13.90
C PRO A 79 -11.94 -30.65 -14.84
N ALA A 80 -10.99 -31.59 -14.87
CA ALA A 80 -9.91 -31.60 -15.86
C ALA A 80 -10.52 -31.65 -17.27
N GLN A 81 -10.46 -30.54 -18.00
CA GLN A 81 -10.85 -30.51 -19.40
C GLN A 81 -9.81 -31.31 -20.19
N VAL A 82 -10.27 -32.43 -20.75
CA VAL A 82 -9.55 -33.26 -21.72
C VAL A 82 -9.88 -32.74 -23.11
N ASP A 83 -8.85 -32.39 -23.89
CA ASP A 83 -8.87 -32.26 -25.35
C ASP A 83 -7.60 -32.90 -25.91
#